data_AF-A0AAD9DFU2-F1
#
_entry.id   AF-A0AAD9DFU2-F1
#
_cell.length_a   1.000
_cell.length_b   1.000
_cell.length_c   1.000
_cell.angle_alpha   90.00
_cell.angle_beta   90.00
_cell.angle_gamma   90.00
#
_symmetry.space_group_name_H-M   'P 1'
#
loop_
_entity.id
_entity.type
_entity.pdbx_description
1 polymer ?
#
loop_
_entity_poly.entity_id
_entity_poly.type
_entity_poly.pdbx_seq_one_letter_code
_entity_poly.pdbx_strand_id
1 'polypeptide(L)'
;MIEPTSGDILLGRGVPINKVYCEIISANAATYAASTKSDKTNMSANIVTELLNSNPPRRFLEKSETGKWQEVPLKRAVTKTSQALRDV
;
A
#
# COMPACT_ATOMS: atom_id res chain seq x y z
N MET A 1 15.72 -2.15 -14.47
CA MET A 1 15.28 -3.12 -13.43
C MET A 1 15.11 -2.31 -12.16
N ILE A 2 13.98 -2.42 -11.47
CA ILE A 2 13.79 -1.67 -10.22
C ILE A 2 14.38 -2.51 -9.09
N GLU A 3 15.25 -1.89 -8.30
CA GLU A 3 15.71 -2.46 -7.04
C GLU A 3 14.89 -1.82 -5.90
N PRO A 4 14.27 -2.64 -5.03
CA PRO A 4 13.61 -2.13 -3.86
C PRO A 4 14.57 -1.44 -2.90
N THR A 5 14.10 -0.33 -2.36
CA THR A 5 14.71 0.35 -1.22
C THR A 5 13.98 -0.04 0.06
N SER A 6 14.54 0.31 1.22
CA SER A 6 13.88 0.11 2.53
C SER A 6 12.58 0.89 2.69
N GLY A 7 12.39 1.96 1.91
CA GLY A 7 11.18 2.78 1.93
C GLY A 7 10.02 2.18 1.15
N ASP A 8 10.30 1.32 0.17
CA ASP A 8 9.29 0.77 -0.73
C ASP A 8 8.33 -0.20 0.01
N ILE A 9 7.10 -0.25 -0.48
CA ILE A 9 6.04 -1.14 0.00
C ILE A 9 5.95 -2.32 -0.96
N LEU A 10 6.37 -3.48 -0.47
CA LEU A 10 6.40 -4.70 -1.27
C LEU A 10 5.06 -5.43 -1.15
N LEU A 11 4.43 -5.65 -2.31
CA LEU A 11 3.17 -6.34 -2.44
C LEU A 11 3.42 -7.79 -2.92
N GLY A 12 2.66 -8.73 -2.36
CA GLY A 12 2.74 -10.14 -2.72
C GLY A 12 2.85 -11.05 -1.51
N ARG A 13 3.03 -12.35 -1.76
CA ARG A 13 3.24 -13.35 -0.71
C ARG A 13 4.73 -13.55 -0.47
N GLY A 14 5.12 -13.76 0.79
CA GLY A 14 6.52 -14.03 1.16
C GLY A 14 7.48 -12.86 0.99
N VAL A 15 6.96 -11.63 0.92
CA VAL A 15 7.77 -10.41 0.84
C VAL A 15 7.85 -9.76 2.23
N PRO A 16 8.98 -9.10 2.56
CA PRO A 16 9.09 -8.36 3.82
C PRO A 16 7.99 -7.31 3.96
N ILE A 17 7.44 -7.23 5.17
CA ILE A 17 6.38 -6.28 5.50
C ILE A 17 7.00 -4.93 5.87
N ASN A 18 6.50 -3.85 5.27
CA ASN A 18 6.91 -2.49 5.60
C ASN A 18 6.24 -2.04 6.92
N LYS A 19 7.03 -1.82 7.97
CA LYS A 19 6.51 -1.50 9.32
C LYS A 19 5.70 -0.21 9.36
N VAL A 20 6.17 0.85 8.70
CA VAL A 20 5.48 2.15 8.65
C VAL A 20 4.13 2.01 7.96
N TYR A 21 4.08 1.24 6.86
CA TYR A 21 2.82 0.94 6.20
C TYR A 21 1.86 0.17 7.13
N CYS A 22 2.34 -0.83 7.87
CA CYS A 22 1.51 -1.53 8.85
C CYS A 22 0.97 -0.63 9.96
N GLU A 23 1.79 0.26 10.51
CA GLU A 23 1.37 1.22 11.53
C GLU A 23 0.25 2.13 11.01
N ILE A 24 0.40 2.65 9.78
CA ILE A 24 -0.64 3.45 9.11
C ILE A 24 -1.92 2.64 8.93
N ILE A 25 -1.82 1.40 8.45
CA ILE A 25 -2.97 0.51 8.25
C ILE A 25 -3.70 0.26 9.57
N SER A 26 -2.99 -0.13 10.64
CA SER A 26 -3.57 -0.38 11.95
C SER A 26 -4.20 0.87 12.55
N ALA A 27 -3.58 2.04 12.41
CA ALA A 27 -4.11 3.31 12.91
C ALA A 27 -5.41 3.74 12.20
N ASN A 28 -5.61 3.34 10.94
CA ASN A 28 -6.76 3.72 10.13
C ASN A 28 -7.86 2.65 10.06
N ALA A 29 -7.59 1.41 10.46
CA ALA A 29 -8.49 0.27 10.29
C ALA A 29 -9.86 0.47 10.96
N ALA A 30 -9.88 0.97 12.20
CA ALA A 30 -11.13 1.20 12.94
C ALA A 30 -12.01 2.26 12.26
N THR A 31 -11.42 3.40 11.88
CA THR A 31 -12.11 4.46 11.14
C THR A 31 -12.62 3.92 9.81
N TYR A 32 -11.77 3.20 9.06
CA TYR A 32 -12.13 2.61 7.79
C TYR A 32 -13.31 1.64 7.92
N ALA A 33 -13.34 0.78 8.93
CA ALA A 33 -14.43 -0.16 9.15
C ALA A 33 -15.79 0.54 9.32
N ALA A 34 -15.81 1.61 10.10
CA ALA A 34 -17.00 2.42 10.40
C ALA A 34 -17.44 3.34 9.24
N SER A 35 -16.59 3.55 8.23
CA SER A 35 -16.85 4.46 7.11
C SER A 35 -17.80 3.88 6.05
N THR A 36 -18.41 4.79 5.27
CA THR A 36 -19.22 4.43 4.10
C THR A 36 -18.35 3.84 2.97
N LYS A 37 -18.98 3.24 1.95
CA LYS A 37 -18.25 2.69 0.79
C LYS A 37 -17.45 3.76 0.03
N SER A 38 -18.01 4.97 -0.10
CA SER A 38 -17.34 6.09 -0.76
C SER A 38 -16.11 6.52 0.04
N ASP A 39 -16.28 6.70 1.34
CA ASP A 39 -15.21 7.11 2.25
C ASP A 39 -14.09 6.08 2.32
N LYS A 40 -14.41 4.78 2.35
CA LYS A 40 -13.42 3.69 2.28
C LYS A 40 -12.53 3.81 1.05
N THR A 41 -13.13 4.15 -0.10
CA THR A 41 -12.39 4.34 -1.35
C THR A 41 -11.47 5.55 -1.26
N ASN A 42 -11.98 6.67 -0.75
CA ASN A 42 -11.22 7.91 -0.57
C ASN A 42 -10.06 7.74 0.42
N MET A 43 -10.30 7.11 1.58
CA MET A 43 -9.27 6.83 2.58
C MET A 43 -8.13 6.00 1.99
N SER A 44 -8.46 4.93 1.26
CA SER A 44 -7.45 4.08 0.61
C SER A 44 -6.63 4.85 -0.42
N ALA A 45 -7.28 5.73 -1.20
CA ALA A 45 -6.62 6.57 -2.20
C ALA A 45 -5.70 7.63 -1.55
N ASN A 46 -6.16 8.26 -0.47
CA ASN A 46 -5.40 9.26 0.26
C ASN A 46 -4.14 8.67 0.88
N ILE A 47 -4.25 7.54 1.59
CA ILE A 47 -3.09 6.85 2.17
C ILE A 47 -2.03 6.52 1.10
N VAL A 48 -2.45 5.97 -0.04
CA VAL A 48 -1.51 5.65 -1.14
C VAL A 48 -0.85 6.92 -1.68
N THR A 49 -1.62 7.98 -1.87
CA THR A 49 -1.11 9.26 -2.41
C THR A 49 -0.12 9.90 -1.45
N GLU A 50 -0.40 9.91 -0.15
CA GLU A 50 0.51 10.40 0.89
C GLU A 50 1.83 9.63 0.92
N LEU A 51 1.77 8.30 0.81
CA LEU A 51 2.96 7.45 0.77
C LEU A 51 3.80 7.70 -0.49
N LEU A 52 3.17 7.82 -1.64
CA LEU A 52 3.86 8.12 -2.90
C LEU A 52 4.49 9.53 -2.92
N ASN A 53 3.86 10.50 -2.25
CA ASN A 53 4.35 11.88 -2.17
C ASN A 53 5.27 12.16 -0.97
N SER A 54 5.52 11.15 -0.13
CA SER A 54 6.44 11.28 1.00
C SER A 54 7.89 11.47 0.55
N ASN A 55 8.75 11.93 1.45
CA ASN A 55 10.18 12.12 1.17
C ASN A 55 11.05 11.32 2.15
N PRO A 56 11.74 10.25 1.72
CA PRO A 56 11.73 9.69 0.35
C PRO A 56 10.40 9.01 0.01
N PRO A 57 10.03 8.91 -1.28
CA PRO A 57 8.76 8.32 -1.72
C PRO A 57 8.72 6.83 -1.41
N ARG A 58 7.54 6.36 -0.98
CA ARG A 58 7.29 4.95 -0.65
C ARG A 58 6.51 4.31 -1.78
N ARG A 59 7.23 3.81 -2.79
CA ARG A 59 6.60 3.22 -3.98
C ARG A 59 5.99 1.88 -3.64
N PHE A 60 4.93 1.51 -4.36
CA PHE A 60 4.35 0.18 -4.27
C PHE A 60 4.96 -0.69 -5.35
N LEU A 61 5.64 -1.77 -4.95
CA LEU A 61 6.32 -2.68 -5.87
C LEU A 61 5.72 -4.08 -5.78
N GLU A 62 5.66 -4.79 -6.90
CA GLU A 62 5.34 -6.21 -6.93
C GLU A 62 6.28 -6.96 -7.86
N LYS A 63 6.41 -8.28 -7.67
CA LYS A 63 7.13 -9.13 -8.62
C LYS A 63 6.23 -9.44 -9.82
N SER A 64 6.75 -9.20 -11.01
CA SER A 64 6.20 -9.72 -12.26
C SER A 64 6.33 -11.24 -12.33
N GLU A 65 5.70 -11.86 -13.32
CA GLU A 65 5.81 -13.30 -13.61
C GLU A 65 7.27 -13.75 -13.83
N THR A 66 8.13 -12.83 -14.31
CA THR A 66 9.57 -13.08 -14.50
C THR A 66 10.40 -12.92 -13.22
N GLY A 67 9.77 -12.66 -12.07
CA GLY A 67 10.43 -12.45 -10.78
C GLY A 67 11.06 -11.07 -10.58
N LYS A 68 10.98 -10.19 -11.58
CA LYS A 68 11.51 -8.81 -11.51
C LYS A 68 10.52 -7.88 -10.82
N TRP A 69 11.02 -6.96 -10.00
CA TRP A 69 10.21 -5.91 -9.38
C TRP A 69 9.77 -4.87 -10.39
N GLN A 70 8.50 -4.46 -10.26
CA GLN A 70 7.88 -3.40 -11.04
C GLN A 70 7.01 -2.53 -10.13
N GLU A 71 6.92 -1.25 -10.47
CA GLU A 71 5.97 -0.35 -9.82
C GLU A 71 4.54 -0.74 -10.14
N VAL A 72 3.70 -0.67 -9.11
CA VAL A 72 2.30 -1.02 -9.19
C VAL A 72 1.48 0.20 -9.57
N PRO A 73 0.55 0.10 -10.55
CA PRO A 73 -0.33 1.20 -10.90
C PRO A 73 -1.16 1.66 -9.69
N LEU A 74 -1.44 2.98 -9.61
CA LEU A 74 -2.19 3.59 -8.50
C LEU A 74 -3.45 2.82 -8.13
N LYS A 75 -4.29 2.46 -9.11
CA LYS A 75 -5.53 1.69 -8.89
C LYS A 75 -5.30 0.38 -8.14
N ARG A 76 -4.19 -0.31 -8.43
CA ARG A 76 -3.84 -1.59 -7.79
C ARG A 76 -3.26 -1.37 -6.40
N ALA A 77 -2.45 -0.33 -6.19
CA ALA A 77 -1.98 0.07 -4.86
C ALA A 77 -3.15 0.43 -3.93
N VAL A 78 -4.14 1.19 -4.42
CA VAL A 78 -5.37 1.53 -3.67
C VAL A 78 -6.17 0.29 -3.33
N THR A 79 -6.33 -0.63 -4.29
CA THR A 79 -7.06 -1.90 -4.05
C THR A 79 -6.36 -2.73 -2.97
N LYS A 80 -5.03 -2.79 -2.99
CA LYS A 80 -4.24 -3.51 -1.97
C LYS A 80 -4.27 -2.83 -0.61
N THR A 81 -4.33 -1.50 -0.57
CA THR A 81 -4.50 -0.74 0.66
C THR A 81 -5.88 -0.94 1.27
N SER A 82 -6.94 -0.90 0.45
CA SER A 82 -8.31 -1.22 0.86
C SER A 82 -8.44 -2.65 1.39
N GLN A 83 -7.71 -3.60 0.80
CA GLN A 83 -7.62 -4.98 1.30
C GLN A 83 -6.90 -5.02 2.65
N ALA A 84 -5.71 -4.41 2.76
CA ALA A 84 -4.94 -4.39 4.00
C ALA A 84 -5.71 -3.76 5.17
N LEU A 85 -6.45 -2.66 4.94
CA LEU A 85 -7.31 -2.03 5.94
C LEU A 85 -8.47 -2.92 6.41
N ARG A 86 -8.90 -3.87 5.59
CA ARG A 86 -10.01 -4.80 5.89
C ARG A 86 -9.53 -6.04 6.62
N ASP A 87 -8.31 -6.47 6.34
CA ASP A 87 -7.73 -7.73 6.82
C ASP A 87 -6.93 -7.55 8.13
N VAL A 88 -6.98 -6.36 8.76
CA VAL A 88 -6.42 -6.07 10.10
C VAL A 88 -7.25 -6.77 11.18
#